data_AF-A0A2N5KLQ8-F1
#
_entry.id   AF-A0A2N5KLQ8-F1
#
_cell.length_a   1.000
_cell.length_b   1.000
_cell.length_c   1.000
_cell.angle_alpha   90.00
_cell.angle_beta   90.00
_cell.angle_gamma   90.00
#
_symmetry.space_group_name_H-M   'P 1'
#
loop_
_entity.id
_entity.type
_entity.pdbx_description
1 polymer ?
#
loop_
_entity_poly.entity_id
_entity_poly.type
_entity_poly.pdbx_seq_one_letter_code
_entity_poly.pdbx_strand_id
1 'polypeptide(L)'
;MIPLGAAGLWAIRLRGLGYVLERDVYLSVTLAWVLAAVLGGVPYLLEGTFQSLLDSTFEGMSGFTTTGATLLPDIEAETPSILFWRSMTQWLGGIGIVVLFVAVAPAIGAGAARLLGAEVSGLTETRFTARIADTAKALLVIYVALSVATALALLMVGMPLYDAVVHAFATVATGGFSPKTASIAFYDSLAVEAVLIVFMVLSGYVRALLPHLHPQALRHDPGSGGRHLPGDHSGGHLLRVGRPGLRGKLRKLLG
;
A
#
# COMPACT_ATOMS: atom_id res chain seq x y z
N MET A 1 26.70 -16.08 -9.34
CA MET A 1 25.35 -15.80 -9.88
C MET A 1 24.76 -14.45 -9.43
N ILE A 2 25.57 -13.53 -8.88
CA ILE A 2 25.12 -12.24 -8.33
C ILE A 2 25.20 -11.03 -9.31
N PRO A 3 25.83 -11.05 -10.52
CA PRO A 3 25.97 -9.80 -11.28
C PRO A 3 24.75 -9.44 -12.16
N LEU A 4 23.79 -10.35 -12.36
CA LEU A 4 22.64 -10.09 -13.24
C LEU A 4 21.57 -9.17 -12.59
N GLY A 5 21.40 -9.23 -11.27
CA GLY A 5 20.44 -8.37 -10.55
C GLY A 5 20.86 -6.90 -10.51
N ALA A 6 22.18 -6.63 -10.42
CA ALA A 6 22.72 -5.28 -10.39
C ALA A 6 22.61 -4.58 -11.74
N ALA A 7 22.78 -5.31 -12.85
CA ALA A 7 22.63 -4.78 -14.20
C ALA A 7 21.16 -4.42 -14.52
N GLY A 8 20.19 -5.23 -14.05
CA GLY A 8 18.76 -4.92 -14.19
C GLY A 8 18.35 -3.67 -13.41
N LEU A 9 18.79 -3.53 -12.16
CA LEU A 9 18.54 -2.35 -11.34
C LEU A 9 19.25 -1.09 -11.88
N TRP A 10 20.43 -1.24 -12.49
CA TRP A 10 21.17 -0.14 -13.13
C TRP A 10 20.55 0.30 -14.46
N ALA A 11 20.03 -0.64 -15.27
CA ALA A 11 19.31 -0.34 -16.50
C ALA A 11 17.97 0.37 -16.27
N ILE A 12 17.26 0.05 -15.17
CA ILE A 12 16.06 0.77 -14.74
C ILE A 12 16.40 2.21 -14.31
N ARG A 13 17.61 2.43 -13.76
CA ARG A 13 18.06 3.74 -13.28
C ARG A 13 18.52 4.70 -14.38
N LEU A 14 18.84 4.19 -15.58
CA LEU A 14 19.29 4.99 -16.73
C LEU A 14 18.17 5.40 -17.69
N ARG A 15 16.97 4.85 -17.54
CA ARG A 15 15.81 5.34 -18.28
C ARG A 15 15.24 6.52 -17.50
N GLY A 16 15.52 7.74 -17.96
CA GLY A 16 14.72 8.90 -17.59
C GLY A 16 13.27 8.55 -17.86
N LEU A 17 12.51 8.27 -16.80
CA LEU A 17 11.13 7.84 -16.90
C LEU A 17 10.37 8.99 -17.56
N GLY A 18 10.02 8.81 -18.83
CA GLY A 18 8.96 9.59 -19.45
C GLY A 18 7.70 9.50 -18.58
N TYR A 19 6.80 10.46 -18.74
CA TYR A 19 5.52 10.51 -18.03
C TYR A 19 4.91 9.10 -17.92
N VAL A 20 4.81 8.57 -16.69
CA VAL A 20 4.14 7.29 -16.43
C VAL A 20 2.67 7.49 -16.74
N LEU A 21 2.18 6.83 -17.80
CA LEU A 21 0.75 6.88 -18.11
C LEU A 21 -0.02 6.06 -17.08
N GLU A 22 -1.25 6.47 -16.77
CA GLU A 22 -2.13 5.74 -15.83
C GLU A 22 -2.32 4.27 -16.24
N ARG A 23 -2.38 4.00 -17.54
CA ARG A 23 -2.42 2.64 -18.10
C ARG A 23 -1.24 1.79 -17.65
N ASP A 24 -0.05 2.36 -17.59
CA ASP A 24 1.16 1.63 -17.22
C ASP A 24 1.13 1.28 -15.71
N VAL A 25 0.51 2.13 -14.88
CA VAL A 25 0.25 1.84 -13.46
C VAL A 25 -0.72 0.66 -13.33
N TYR A 26 -1.88 0.69 -13.97
CA TYR A 26 -2.86 -0.41 -13.88
C TYR A 26 -2.30 -1.75 -14.38
N LEU A 27 -1.59 -1.73 -15.52
CA LEU A 27 -0.96 -2.93 -16.08
C LEU A 27 0.13 -3.47 -15.15
N SER A 28 0.99 -2.61 -14.59
CA SER A 28 2.05 -3.05 -13.69
C SER A 28 1.52 -3.70 -12.41
N VAL A 29 0.47 -3.13 -11.81
CA VAL A 29 -0.17 -3.68 -10.61
C VAL A 29 -0.82 -5.03 -10.92
N THR A 30 -1.54 -5.13 -12.03
CA THR A 30 -2.20 -6.37 -12.43
C THR A 30 -1.18 -7.48 -12.67
N LEU A 31 -0.12 -7.19 -13.42
CA LEU A 31 0.95 -8.15 -13.69
C LEU A 31 1.70 -8.54 -12.41
N ALA A 32 1.90 -7.61 -11.48
CA ALA A 32 2.56 -7.92 -10.21
C ALA A 32 1.78 -8.97 -9.40
N TRP A 33 0.45 -8.86 -9.31
CA TRP A 33 -0.38 -9.85 -8.60
C TRP A 33 -0.44 -11.19 -9.33
N VAL A 34 -0.56 -11.19 -10.65
CA VAL A 34 -0.53 -12.43 -11.45
C VAL A 34 0.81 -13.15 -11.29
N LEU A 35 1.92 -12.42 -11.40
CA LEU A 35 3.26 -12.99 -11.20
C LEU A 35 3.47 -13.47 -9.77
N ALA A 36 3.00 -12.73 -8.77
CA ALA A 36 3.04 -13.16 -7.37
C ALA A 36 2.30 -14.49 -7.20
N ALA A 37 1.08 -14.61 -7.72
CA ALA A 37 0.30 -15.85 -7.65
C ALA A 37 1.00 -17.04 -8.31
N VAL A 38 1.53 -16.86 -9.53
CA VAL A 38 2.26 -17.92 -10.25
C VAL A 38 3.53 -18.32 -9.49
N LEU A 39 4.33 -17.34 -9.04
CA LEU A 39 5.55 -17.61 -8.30
C LEU A 39 5.29 -18.22 -6.92
N GLY A 40 4.21 -17.82 -6.25
CA GLY A 40 3.81 -18.43 -4.99
C GLY A 40 3.15 -19.79 -5.11
N GLY A 41 2.72 -20.15 -6.32
CA GLY A 41 2.31 -21.50 -6.67
C GLY A 41 3.49 -22.48 -6.82
N VAL A 42 4.70 -21.97 -7.11
CA VAL A 42 5.89 -22.80 -7.39
C VAL A 42 6.24 -23.76 -6.23
N PRO A 43 6.27 -23.33 -4.95
CA PRO A 43 6.54 -24.26 -3.85
C PRO A 43 5.59 -25.46 -3.80
N TYR A 44 4.31 -25.27 -4.12
CA TYR A 44 3.34 -26.37 -4.15
C TYR A 44 3.59 -27.36 -5.29
N LEU A 45 4.10 -26.89 -6.43
CA LEU A 45 4.47 -27.75 -7.56
C LEU A 45 5.76 -28.54 -7.25
N LEU A 46 6.73 -27.91 -6.58
CA LEU A 46 8.00 -28.54 -6.24
C LEU A 46 7.84 -29.63 -5.17
N GLU A 47 6.97 -29.41 -4.19
CA GLU A 47 6.65 -30.40 -3.16
C GLU A 47 5.75 -31.53 -3.69
N GLY A 48 5.02 -31.27 -4.78
CA GLY A 48 4.05 -32.21 -5.34
C GLY A 48 2.64 -32.13 -4.74
N THR A 49 2.37 -31.14 -3.88
CA THR A 49 1.05 -30.81 -3.34
C THR A 49 0.01 -30.63 -4.46
N PHE A 50 0.39 -29.99 -5.57
CA PHE A 50 -0.43 -29.91 -6.78
C PHE A 50 0.35 -30.41 -7.99
N GLN A 51 -0.36 -31.10 -8.89
CA GLN A 51 0.20 -31.58 -10.16
C GLN A 51 -0.07 -30.61 -11.32
N SER A 52 -1.03 -29.70 -11.15
CA SER A 52 -1.46 -28.72 -12.15
C SER A 52 -0.92 -27.33 -11.82
N LEU A 53 -0.40 -26.63 -12.83
CA LEU A 53 -0.02 -25.22 -12.71
C LEU A 53 -1.22 -24.33 -12.34
N LEU A 54 -2.42 -24.69 -12.82
CA LEU A 54 -3.63 -23.92 -12.54
C LEU A 54 -3.99 -24.00 -11.06
N ASP A 55 -3.99 -25.21 -10.49
CA ASP A 55 -4.40 -25.46 -9.09
C ASP A 55 -3.40 -24.82 -8.11
N SER A 56 -2.10 -24.97 -8.39
CA SER A 56 -1.05 -24.30 -7.60
C SER A 56 -1.11 -22.77 -7.70
N THR A 57 -1.37 -22.23 -8.89
CA THR A 57 -1.56 -20.78 -9.07
C THR A 57 -2.82 -20.30 -8.39
N PHE A 58 -3.90 -21.09 -8.35
CA PHE A 58 -5.12 -20.76 -7.63
C PHE A 58 -4.86 -20.67 -6.12
N GLU A 59 -4.19 -21.66 -5.53
CA GLU A 59 -3.82 -21.63 -4.11
C GLU A 59 -2.90 -20.44 -3.81
N GLY A 60 -1.92 -20.17 -4.69
CA GLY A 60 -1.03 -19.01 -4.59
C GLY A 60 -1.77 -17.68 -4.68
N MET A 61 -2.70 -17.53 -5.63
CA MET A 61 -3.56 -16.35 -5.77
C MET A 61 -4.38 -16.14 -4.51
N SER A 62 -5.10 -17.18 -4.06
CA SER A 62 -5.94 -17.14 -2.86
C SER A 62 -5.16 -16.72 -1.60
N GLY A 63 -3.92 -17.20 -1.46
CA GLY A 63 -3.00 -16.77 -0.43
C GLY A 63 -2.68 -15.28 -0.51
N PHE A 64 -2.10 -14.83 -1.63
CA PHE A 64 -1.68 -13.43 -1.80
C PHE A 64 -2.82 -12.42 -1.76
N THR A 65 -4.00 -12.76 -2.26
CA THR A 65 -5.18 -11.87 -2.18
C THR A 65 -5.87 -11.92 -0.82
N THR A 66 -5.38 -12.74 0.11
CA THR A 66 -6.00 -12.96 1.42
C THR A 66 -7.46 -13.44 1.29
N THR A 67 -7.74 -14.29 0.31
CA THR A 67 -9.09 -14.83 0.08
C THR A 67 -9.36 -16.04 0.97
N GLY A 68 -8.35 -16.88 1.19
CA GLY A 68 -8.48 -18.05 2.07
C GLY A 68 -9.25 -19.24 1.48
N ALA A 69 -9.60 -19.21 0.19
CA ALA A 69 -10.13 -20.36 -0.52
C ALA A 69 -9.02 -21.40 -0.78
N THR A 70 -9.34 -22.69 -0.68
CA THR A 70 -8.37 -23.75 -0.95
C THR A 70 -8.95 -24.86 -1.81
N LEU A 71 -8.09 -25.50 -2.60
CA LEU A 71 -8.41 -26.71 -3.35
C LEU A 71 -7.98 -28.00 -2.61
N LEU A 72 -7.30 -27.88 -1.46
CA LEU A 72 -6.82 -29.02 -0.71
C LEU A 72 -7.96 -29.63 0.11
N PRO A 73 -8.30 -30.92 -0.11
CA PRO A 73 -9.38 -31.58 0.63
C PRO A 73 -8.98 -31.95 2.05
N ASP A 74 -7.72 -32.38 2.25
CA ASP A 74 -7.14 -32.66 3.54
C ASP A 74 -5.88 -31.81 3.73
N ILE A 75 -5.99 -30.80 4.58
CA ILE A 75 -4.91 -29.85 4.86
C ILE A 75 -3.86 -30.50 5.75
N GLU A 76 -4.25 -31.39 6.66
CA GLU A 76 -3.37 -31.94 7.68
C GLU A 76 -2.39 -32.98 7.13
N ALA A 77 -2.67 -33.51 5.94
CA ALA A 77 -1.79 -34.43 5.22
C ALA A 77 -0.55 -33.74 4.61
N GLU A 78 -0.58 -32.41 4.46
CA GLU A 78 0.52 -31.66 3.85
C GLU A 78 1.68 -31.40 4.81
N THR A 79 2.87 -31.14 4.27
CA THR A 79 4.04 -30.90 5.11
C THR A 79 3.94 -29.57 5.87
N PRO A 80 4.50 -29.47 7.10
CA PRO A 80 4.49 -28.23 7.87
C PRO A 80 5.11 -27.03 7.13
N SER A 81 6.05 -27.29 6.22
CA SER A 81 6.65 -26.27 5.36
C SER A 81 5.62 -25.64 4.40
N ILE A 82 4.78 -26.47 3.78
CA ILE A 82 3.71 -26.01 2.89
C ILE A 82 2.63 -25.28 3.67
N LEU A 83 2.20 -25.81 4.82
CA LEU A 83 1.21 -25.16 5.67
C LEU A 83 1.68 -23.79 6.18
N PHE A 84 2.98 -23.66 6.49
CA PHE A 84 3.58 -22.38 6.83
C PHE A 84 3.61 -21.43 5.62
N TRP A 85 4.04 -21.92 4.45
CA TRP A 85 4.06 -21.14 3.22
C TRP A 85 2.67 -20.56 2.89
N ARG A 86 1.61 -21.38 2.98
CA ARG A 86 0.22 -20.95 2.76
C ARG A 86 -0.12 -19.72 3.61
N SER A 87 0.07 -19.81 4.92
CA SER A 87 -0.27 -18.69 5.80
C SER A 87 0.67 -17.51 5.66
N MET A 88 1.95 -17.76 5.33
CA MET A 88 2.90 -16.70 5.03
C MET A 88 2.51 -15.93 3.76
N THR A 89 1.97 -16.57 2.71
CA THR A 89 1.50 -15.85 1.52
C THR A 89 0.33 -14.91 1.84
N GLN A 90 -0.58 -15.28 2.77
CA GLN A 90 -1.59 -14.36 3.28
C GLN A 90 -0.95 -13.18 4.01
N TRP A 91 0.03 -13.44 4.87
CA TRP A 91 0.72 -12.39 5.60
C TRP A 91 1.45 -11.42 4.67
N LEU A 92 2.13 -11.93 3.64
CA LEU A 92 2.78 -11.14 2.58
C LEU A 92 1.76 -10.39 1.72
N GLY A 93 0.62 -11.01 1.41
CA GLY A 93 -0.50 -10.39 0.71
C GLY A 93 -1.08 -9.18 1.46
N GLY A 94 -1.26 -9.32 2.77
CA GLY A 94 -1.69 -8.25 3.66
C GLY A 94 -0.71 -7.07 3.71
N ILE A 95 0.60 -7.33 3.63
CA ILE A 95 1.61 -6.27 3.44
C ILE A 95 1.51 -5.68 2.03
N GLY A 96 1.35 -6.54 1.02
CA GLY A 96 1.27 -6.18 -0.40
C GLY A 96 0.18 -5.15 -0.69
N ILE A 97 -1.02 -5.32 -0.13
CA ILE A 97 -2.11 -4.36 -0.33
C ILE A 97 -1.82 -2.99 0.32
N VAL A 98 -1.14 -2.96 1.48
CA VAL A 98 -0.72 -1.71 2.14
C VAL A 98 0.31 -0.98 1.29
N VAL A 99 1.32 -1.70 0.79
CA VAL A 99 2.36 -1.13 -0.08
C VAL A 99 1.76 -0.65 -1.40
N LEU A 100 0.86 -1.42 -1.99
CA LEU A 100 0.17 -1.07 -3.23
C LEU A 100 -0.62 0.24 -3.08
N PHE A 101 -1.40 0.36 -2.01
CA PHE A 101 -2.17 1.57 -1.73
C PHE A 101 -1.26 2.81 -1.70
N VAL A 102 -0.09 2.68 -1.08
CA VAL A 102 0.89 3.76 -0.93
C VAL A 102 1.60 4.10 -2.24
N ALA A 103 1.85 3.09 -3.08
CA ALA A 103 2.47 3.27 -4.40
C ALA A 103 1.50 3.93 -5.41
N VAL A 104 0.21 3.58 -5.35
CA VAL A 104 -0.80 4.03 -6.33
C VAL A 104 -1.48 5.33 -5.90
N ALA A 105 -1.67 5.57 -4.60
CA ALA A 105 -2.35 6.77 -4.10
C ALA A 105 -1.79 8.11 -4.63
N PRO A 106 -0.46 8.30 -4.83
CA PRO A 106 0.07 9.53 -5.44
C PRO A 106 -0.41 9.74 -6.89
N ALA A 107 -0.53 8.67 -7.68
CA ALA A 107 -0.98 8.75 -9.07
C ALA A 107 -2.46 9.15 -9.14
N ILE A 108 -3.31 8.56 -8.28
CA ILE A 108 -4.74 8.91 -8.17
C ILE A 108 -4.91 10.34 -7.63
N GLY A 109 -4.13 10.71 -6.61
CA GLY A 109 -4.17 12.04 -6.00
C GLY A 109 -3.77 13.15 -6.96
N ALA A 110 -2.74 12.94 -7.80
CA ALA A 110 -2.36 13.89 -8.85
C ALA A 110 -3.46 14.02 -9.92
N GLY A 111 -4.13 12.93 -10.30
CA GLY A 111 -5.28 12.97 -11.21
C GLY A 111 -6.44 13.80 -10.65
N ALA A 112 -6.83 13.56 -9.39
CA ALA A 112 -7.87 14.32 -8.71
C ALA A 112 -7.49 15.80 -8.47
N ALA A 113 -6.23 16.06 -8.12
CA ALA A 113 -5.70 17.42 -7.95
C ALA A 113 -5.61 18.19 -9.28
N ARG A 114 -5.42 17.52 -10.42
CA ARG A 114 -5.50 18.15 -11.76
C ARG A 114 -6.93 18.51 -12.15
N LEU A 115 -7.91 17.70 -11.77
CA LEU A 115 -9.33 18.01 -11.96
C LEU A 115 -9.79 19.18 -11.06
N LEU A 116 -9.40 19.17 -9.78
CA LEU A 116 -9.73 20.23 -8.82
C LEU A 116 -8.89 21.51 -9.00
N GLY A 117 -7.64 21.37 -9.42
CA GLY A 117 -6.74 22.48 -9.72
C GLY A 117 -7.13 23.26 -10.99
N ALA A 118 -7.99 22.68 -11.83
CA ALA A 118 -8.67 23.43 -12.89
C ALA A 118 -9.68 24.44 -12.34
N GLU A 119 -10.17 24.25 -11.11
CA GLU A 119 -11.11 25.16 -10.43
C GLU A 119 -10.42 26.09 -9.43
N VAL A 120 -9.28 25.71 -8.84
CA VAL A 120 -8.57 26.52 -7.82
C VAL A 120 -7.06 26.50 -8.03
N SER A 121 -6.48 27.66 -8.33
CA SER A 121 -5.03 27.85 -8.46
C SER A 121 -4.36 27.84 -7.08
N GLY A 122 -3.60 26.78 -6.75
CA GLY A 122 -2.70 26.82 -5.58
C GLY A 122 -2.29 25.50 -4.92
N LEU A 123 -2.81 24.34 -5.32
CA LEU A 123 -2.47 23.08 -4.65
C LEU A 123 -1.07 22.59 -5.07
N THR A 124 -0.14 22.57 -4.12
CA THR A 124 1.24 22.08 -4.33
C THR A 124 1.28 20.55 -4.21
N GLU A 125 1.41 19.83 -5.32
CA GLU A 125 1.35 18.35 -5.40
C GLU A 125 2.40 17.63 -4.51
N THR A 126 3.54 18.25 -4.20
CA THR A 126 4.67 17.59 -3.51
C THR A 126 4.43 17.25 -2.04
N ARG A 127 3.51 17.94 -1.34
CA ARG A 127 3.22 17.63 0.09
C ARG A 127 2.31 16.43 0.28
N PHE A 128 1.52 16.05 -0.73
CA PHE A 128 0.59 14.92 -0.63
C PHE A 128 1.33 13.57 -0.66
N THR A 129 2.30 13.41 -1.55
CA THR A 129 3.05 12.17 -1.75
C THR A 129 3.92 11.77 -0.54
N ALA A 130 4.61 12.72 0.11
CA ALA A 130 5.48 12.42 1.25
C ALA A 130 4.71 11.88 2.47
N ARG A 131 3.47 12.34 2.67
CA ARG A 131 2.63 11.95 3.82
C ARG A 131 2.06 10.53 3.69
N ILE A 132 1.73 10.11 2.47
CA ILE A 132 1.23 8.75 2.19
C ILE A 132 2.29 7.71 2.56
N ALA A 133 3.57 7.99 2.28
CA ALA A 133 4.68 7.11 2.63
C ALA A 133 4.90 6.98 4.15
N ASP A 134 4.64 8.02 4.94
CA ASP A 134 4.78 7.94 6.40
C ASP A 134 3.63 7.15 7.04
N THR A 135 2.39 7.32 6.55
CA THR A 135 1.25 6.47 6.95
C THR A 135 1.50 5.00 6.61
N ALA A 136 2.15 4.71 5.48
CA ALA A 136 2.54 3.35 5.09
C ALA A 136 3.44 2.67 6.13
N LYS A 137 4.49 3.38 6.56
CA LYS A 137 5.46 2.87 7.53
C LYS A 137 4.78 2.59 8.86
N ALA A 138 3.90 3.50 9.29
CA ALA A 138 3.11 3.32 10.50
C ALA A 138 2.20 2.08 10.39
N LEU A 139 1.49 1.90 9.27
CA LEU A 139 0.68 0.69 9.02
C LEU A 139 1.52 -0.58 9.07
N LEU A 140 2.71 -0.57 8.47
CA LEU A 140 3.59 -1.74 8.47
C LEU A 140 4.06 -2.11 9.88
N VAL A 141 4.47 -1.12 10.68
CA VAL A 141 4.89 -1.33 12.07
C VAL A 141 3.73 -1.89 12.90
N ILE A 142 2.54 -1.31 12.77
CA ILE A 142 1.35 -1.79 13.49
C ILE A 142 0.97 -3.20 13.02
N TYR A 143 1.06 -3.49 11.72
CA TYR A 143 0.76 -4.81 11.17
C TYR A 143 1.65 -5.90 11.77
N VAL A 144 2.97 -5.68 11.81
CA VAL A 144 3.92 -6.61 12.42
C VAL A 144 3.70 -6.73 13.92
N ALA A 145 3.47 -5.60 14.61
CA ALA A 145 3.19 -5.60 16.05
C ALA A 145 1.91 -6.39 16.38
N LEU A 146 0.85 -6.23 15.58
CA LEU A 146 -0.37 -7.01 15.70
C LEU A 146 -0.11 -8.50 15.44
N SER A 147 0.67 -8.87 14.41
CA SER A 147 1.00 -10.28 14.16
C SER A 147 1.68 -10.93 15.36
N VAL A 148 2.66 -10.24 15.96
CA VAL A 148 3.35 -10.74 17.16
C VAL A 148 2.39 -10.81 18.35
N ALA A 149 1.58 -9.77 18.57
CA ALA A 149 0.61 -9.74 19.66
C ALA A 149 -0.43 -10.86 19.56
N THR A 150 -0.97 -11.13 18.35
CA THR A 150 -1.91 -12.24 18.11
C THR A 150 -1.25 -13.59 18.39
N ALA A 151 -0.02 -13.81 17.90
CA ALA A 151 0.70 -15.07 18.14
C ALA A 151 0.95 -15.31 19.64
N LEU A 152 1.37 -14.27 20.38
CA LEU A 152 1.56 -14.35 21.83
C LEU A 152 0.25 -14.59 22.58
N ALA A 153 -0.85 -13.95 22.17
CA ALA A 153 -2.17 -14.17 22.76
C ALA A 153 -2.66 -15.61 22.57
N LEU A 154 -2.48 -16.18 21.38
CA LEU A 154 -2.84 -17.57 21.08
C LEU A 154 -1.98 -18.57 21.88
N LEU A 155 -0.68 -18.28 22.04
CA LEU A 155 0.20 -19.07 22.90
C LEU A 155 -0.26 -19.09 24.36
N MET A 156 -0.68 -17.94 24.89
CA MET A 156 -1.17 -17.85 26.29
C MET A 156 -2.45 -18.64 26.54
N VAL A 157 -3.25 -18.86 25.50
CA VAL A 157 -4.49 -19.65 25.56
C VAL A 157 -4.23 -21.15 25.30
N GLY A 158 -2.96 -21.55 25.11
CA GLY A 158 -2.54 -22.95 25.03
C GLY A 158 -2.45 -23.50 23.60
N MET A 159 -2.51 -22.67 22.56
CA MET A 159 -2.26 -23.11 21.20
C MET A 159 -0.76 -23.40 20.99
N PRO A 160 -0.36 -24.48 20.29
CA PRO A 160 1.03 -24.74 19.96
C PRO A 160 1.67 -23.57 19.19
N LEU A 161 2.97 -23.33 19.39
CA LEU A 161 3.69 -22.20 18.77
C LEU A 161 3.52 -22.13 17.24
N TYR A 162 3.65 -23.28 16.58
CA TYR A 162 3.51 -23.36 15.14
C TYR A 162 2.11 -22.90 14.69
N ASP A 163 1.07 -23.47 15.28
CA ASP A 163 -0.32 -23.14 14.96
C ASP A 163 -0.64 -21.68 15.31
N ALA A 164 -0.12 -21.17 16.44
CA ALA A 164 -0.31 -19.79 16.86
C ALA A 164 0.25 -18.78 15.86
N VAL A 165 1.45 -19.03 15.32
CA VAL A 165 2.09 -18.17 14.31
C VAL A 165 1.32 -18.21 12.99
N VAL A 166 0.97 -19.42 12.54
CA VAL A 166 0.24 -19.64 11.27
C VAL A 166 -1.13 -18.96 11.32
N HIS A 167 -1.88 -19.11 12.42
CA HIS A 167 -3.15 -18.41 12.60
C HIS A 167 -2.99 -16.90 12.77
N ALA A 168 -1.93 -16.42 13.44
CA ALA A 168 -1.67 -14.99 13.56
C ALA A 168 -1.44 -14.33 12.20
N PHE A 169 -0.70 -15.01 11.31
CA PHE A 169 -0.48 -14.56 9.93
C PHE A 169 -1.80 -14.44 9.16
N ALA A 170 -2.64 -15.48 9.19
CA ALA A 170 -3.92 -15.48 8.50
C ALA A 170 -4.91 -14.45 9.08
N THR A 171 -4.93 -14.29 10.40
CA THR A 171 -5.88 -13.41 11.11
C THR A 171 -5.59 -11.94 10.86
N VAL A 172 -4.33 -11.53 11.00
CA VAL A 172 -3.96 -10.12 10.80
C VAL A 172 -4.07 -9.73 9.32
N ALA A 173 -3.80 -10.68 8.42
CA ALA A 173 -4.04 -10.51 6.99
C ALA A 173 -5.52 -10.55 6.59
N THR A 174 -6.44 -10.89 7.51
CA THR A 174 -7.88 -11.09 7.26
C THR A 174 -8.18 -12.12 6.16
N GLY A 175 -7.37 -13.18 6.08
CA GLY A 175 -7.50 -14.20 5.04
C GLY A 175 -8.25 -15.45 5.49
N GLY A 176 -7.80 -16.10 6.56
CA GLY A 176 -8.49 -17.26 7.14
C GLY A 176 -7.95 -18.63 6.74
N PHE A 177 -6.70 -18.72 6.25
CA PHE A 177 -6.03 -20.02 6.18
C PHE A 177 -5.77 -20.59 7.59
N SER A 178 -5.73 -21.91 7.66
CA SER A 178 -5.48 -22.67 8.88
C SER A 178 -4.64 -23.90 8.55
N PRO A 179 -3.79 -24.39 9.47
CA PRO A 179 -3.10 -25.67 9.33
C PRO A 179 -4.03 -26.87 9.60
N LYS A 180 -5.29 -26.63 9.99
CA LYS A 180 -6.28 -27.66 10.31
C LYS A 180 -7.40 -27.67 9.30
N THR A 181 -7.85 -28.85 8.89
CA THR A 181 -8.93 -29.00 7.89
C THR A 181 -10.25 -28.42 8.41
N ALA A 182 -10.53 -28.56 9.71
CA ALA A 182 -11.68 -27.94 10.36
C ALA A 182 -11.47 -26.46 10.74
N SER A 183 -10.37 -25.84 10.30
CA SER A 183 -9.98 -24.48 10.69
C SER A 183 -9.95 -24.30 12.22
N ILE A 184 -10.43 -23.17 12.74
CA ILE A 184 -10.49 -22.88 14.18
C ILE A 184 -11.37 -23.87 14.95
N ALA A 185 -12.38 -24.46 14.30
CA ALA A 185 -13.27 -25.42 14.95
C ALA A 185 -12.54 -26.68 15.44
N PHE A 186 -11.33 -26.96 14.94
CA PHE A 186 -10.47 -28.03 15.46
C PHE A 186 -10.12 -27.87 16.95
N TYR A 187 -9.96 -26.64 17.44
CA TYR A 187 -9.48 -26.37 18.80
C TYR A 187 -10.59 -26.40 19.85
N ASP A 188 -11.86 -26.36 19.44
CA ASP A 188 -13.07 -26.39 20.30
C ASP A 188 -12.92 -25.55 21.59
N SER A 189 -12.39 -24.33 21.45
CA SER A 189 -12.01 -23.48 22.57
C SER A 189 -12.50 -22.06 22.36
N LEU A 190 -13.49 -21.68 23.19
CA LEU A 190 -14.04 -20.34 23.20
C LEU A 190 -12.97 -19.27 23.43
N ALA A 191 -11.91 -19.59 24.18
CA ALA A 191 -10.83 -18.65 24.44
C ALA A 191 -9.99 -18.38 23.18
N VAL A 192 -9.72 -19.40 22.35
CA VAL A 192 -9.03 -19.23 21.06
C VAL A 192 -9.88 -18.38 20.13
N GLU A 193 -11.17 -18.71 20.00
CA GLU A 193 -12.12 -17.97 19.17
C GLU A 193 -12.23 -16.50 19.60
N ALA A 194 -12.34 -16.23 20.90
CA ALA A 194 -12.42 -14.87 21.44
C ALA A 194 -11.17 -14.04 21.11
N VAL A 195 -9.98 -14.62 21.26
CA VAL A 195 -8.73 -13.95 20.88
C VAL A 195 -8.74 -13.61 19.39
N LEU A 196 -9.06 -14.58 18.53
CA LEU A 196 -9.08 -14.36 17.08
C LEU A 196 -10.11 -13.31 16.67
N ILE A 197 -11.32 -13.33 17.23
CA ILE A 197 -12.37 -12.33 16.95
C ILE A 197 -11.88 -10.92 17.31
N VAL A 198 -11.28 -10.74 18.49
CA VAL A 198 -10.76 -9.43 18.93
C VAL A 198 -9.69 -8.93 17.96
N PHE A 199 -8.73 -9.79 17.58
CA PHE A 199 -7.67 -9.39 16.66
C PHE A 199 -8.16 -9.20 15.22
N MET A 200 -9.18 -9.94 14.76
CA MET A 200 -9.82 -9.69 13.46
C MET A 200 -10.43 -8.29 13.41
N VAL A 201 -11.20 -7.92 14.44
CA VAL A 201 -11.81 -6.59 14.53
C VAL A 201 -10.74 -5.51 14.57
N LEU A 202 -9.69 -5.70 15.38
CA LEU A 202 -8.58 -4.75 15.51
C LEU A 202 -7.82 -4.58 14.19
N SER A 203 -7.50 -5.67 13.50
CA SER A 203 -6.82 -5.65 12.20
C SER A 203 -7.65 -5.00 11.09
N GLY A 204 -8.97 -5.13 11.12
CA GLY A 204 -9.87 -4.39 10.23
C GLY A 204 -9.93 -2.90 10.59
N TYR A 205 -10.12 -2.59 11.87
CA TYR A 205 -10.27 -1.23 12.37
C TYR A 205 -9.02 -0.37 12.17
N VAL A 206 -7.82 -0.91 12.42
CA VAL A 206 -6.56 -0.19 12.22
C VAL A 206 -6.39 0.28 10.79
N ARG A 207 -6.75 -0.55 9.80
CA ARG A 207 -6.70 -0.19 8.37
C ARG A 207 -7.68 0.93 8.02
N ALA A 208 -8.87 0.92 8.63
CA ALA A 208 -9.88 1.96 8.39
C ALA A 208 -9.57 3.29 9.10
N LEU A 209 -9.08 3.25 10.34
CA LEU A 209 -8.96 4.42 11.20
C LEU A 209 -7.65 5.20 11.00
N LEU A 210 -6.51 4.55 10.76
CA LEU A 210 -5.22 5.24 10.72
C LEU A 210 -5.16 6.40 9.70
N PRO A 211 -5.76 6.29 8.49
CA PRO A 211 -5.86 7.42 7.57
C PRO A 211 -6.63 8.62 8.15
N HIS A 212 -7.59 8.37 9.04
CA HIS A 212 -8.45 9.38 9.67
C HIS A 212 -7.85 9.98 10.95
N LEU A 213 -6.91 9.31 11.63
CA LEU A 213 -6.21 9.85 12.81
C LEU A 213 -5.07 10.81 12.46
N HIS A 214 -4.68 10.85 11.19
CA HIS A 214 -3.88 11.93 10.62
C HIS A 214 -4.72 12.86 9.71
N PRO A 215 -5.86 13.43 10.16
CA PRO A 215 -6.73 14.26 9.32
C PRO A 215 -6.21 15.71 9.33
N GLN A 216 -4.96 15.95 8.93
CA GLN A 216 -4.45 17.33 8.87
C GLN A 216 -4.80 18.04 7.56
N ALA A 217 -5.82 17.58 6.83
CA ALA A 217 -6.21 18.10 5.53
C ALA A 217 -7.30 19.19 5.55
N LEU A 218 -7.88 19.54 6.72
CA LEU A 218 -8.97 20.53 6.78
C LEU A 218 -8.79 21.64 7.82
N ARG A 219 -7.56 21.88 8.30
CA ARG A 219 -7.25 23.17 8.92
C ARG A 219 -6.71 24.08 7.82
N HIS A 220 -7.64 24.68 7.08
CA HIS A 220 -7.41 26.02 6.57
C HIS A 220 -6.93 26.85 7.75
N ASP A 221 -5.69 27.34 7.70
CA ASP A 221 -5.27 28.44 8.56
C ASP A 221 -5.78 29.71 7.88
N PRO A 222 -6.84 30.38 8.38
CA PRO A 222 -7.32 31.63 7.78
C PRO A 222 -6.37 32.81 8.09
N GLY A 223 -5.23 32.57 8.76
CA GLY A 223 -4.43 33.61 9.40
C GLY A 223 -3.32 34.27 8.59
N SER A 224 -3.09 33.94 7.30
CA SER A 224 -2.01 34.57 6.52
C SER A 224 -2.48 35.65 5.53
N GLY A 225 -3.76 36.02 5.56
CA GLY A 225 -4.27 37.20 4.87
C GLY A 225 -4.07 38.48 5.68
N GLY A 226 -3.16 39.35 5.25
CA GLY A 226 -3.23 40.79 5.53
C GLY A 226 -2.39 41.31 6.70
N ARG A 227 -1.06 41.34 6.56
CA ARG A 227 -0.26 42.33 7.30
C ARG A 227 -0.35 43.69 6.60
N HIS A 228 -1.17 44.55 7.20
CA HIS A 228 -0.93 45.99 7.41
C HIS A 228 -0.44 46.83 6.22
N LEU A 229 -1.36 47.57 5.60
CA LEU A 229 -1.07 48.91 5.08
C LEU A 229 -1.91 49.91 5.89
N PRO A 230 -1.29 50.79 6.69
CA PRO A 230 -1.97 51.97 7.22
C PRO A 230 -1.57 53.23 6.44
N GLY A 231 -2.59 54.01 6.06
CA GLY A 231 -2.50 55.47 6.07
C GLY A 231 -2.24 56.14 4.73
N ASP A 232 -3.34 56.52 4.07
CA ASP A 232 -3.43 57.72 3.22
C ASP A 232 -3.07 58.98 4.03
N HIS A 233 -2.12 59.79 3.53
CA HIS A 233 -2.27 61.23 3.35
C HIS A 233 -1.01 61.82 2.71
N SER A 234 -1.19 62.50 1.57
CA SER A 234 -0.60 63.81 1.20
C SER A 234 -0.30 63.92 -0.30
N GLY A 235 -1.08 64.77 -0.99
CA GLY A 235 -0.55 65.80 -1.90
C GLY A 235 0.06 65.41 -3.26
N GLY A 236 -0.66 65.76 -4.32
CA GLY A 236 -0.07 66.64 -5.35
C GLY A 236 0.36 66.02 -6.68
N HIS A 237 -0.10 66.67 -7.74
CA HIS A 237 0.56 66.86 -9.04
C HIS A 237 0.62 65.71 -10.07
N LEU A 238 -0.28 65.87 -11.06
CA LEU A 238 0.04 66.07 -12.49
C LEU A 238 0.45 64.88 -13.39
N LEU A 239 -0.29 64.85 -14.51
CA LEU A 239 0.14 64.60 -15.90
C LEU A 239 0.11 63.17 -16.50
N ARG A 240 -0.96 62.95 -17.26
CA ARG A 240 -1.03 62.42 -18.65
C ARG A 240 0.33 62.33 -19.36
N VAL A 241 0.64 61.18 -20.01
CA VAL A 241 1.28 60.93 -21.35
C VAL A 241 1.42 59.40 -21.48
N GLY A 242 0.81 58.67 -22.44
CA GLY A 242 1.26 58.47 -23.83
C GLY A 242 1.92 57.08 -24.02
N ARG A 243 1.32 56.18 -24.84
CA ARG A 243 1.92 54.94 -25.42
C ARG A 243 3.15 55.29 -26.31
N PRO A 244 3.86 54.34 -26.97
CA PRO A 244 4.39 52.99 -26.66
C PRO A 244 5.91 52.88 -26.98
N GLY A 245 6.64 51.85 -26.52
CA GLY A 245 8.10 51.78 -26.73
C GLY A 245 8.76 50.39 -26.71
N LEU A 246 8.35 49.48 -27.59
CA LEU A 246 9.02 48.18 -27.81
C LEU A 246 9.82 48.13 -29.14
N ARG A 247 10.39 49.28 -29.54
CA ARG A 247 11.32 49.41 -30.69
C ARG A 247 12.81 49.40 -30.29
N GLY A 248 13.15 48.90 -29.10
CA GLY A 248 14.53 48.82 -28.61
C GLY A 248 15.23 47.46 -28.78
N LYS A 249 14.51 46.39 -29.14
CA LYS A 249 15.05 45.01 -29.11
C LYS A 249 15.47 44.40 -30.46
N LEU A 250 15.35 45.13 -31.56
CA LEU A 250 15.65 44.62 -32.92
C LEU A 250 16.95 45.18 -33.54
N ARG A 251 17.74 45.97 -32.80
CA ARG A 251 19.02 46.53 -33.30
C ARG A 251 20.27 45.80 -32.79
N LYS A 252 20.12 44.62 -32.17
CA LYS A 252 21.23 43.79 -31.66
C LYS A 252 21.45 42.49 -32.43
N LEU A 253 20.80 42.30 -33.59
CA LEU A 253 20.90 41.06 -34.39
C LEU A 253 21.46 41.26 -35.81
N LEU A 254 21.86 42.48 -36.22
CA LEU A 254 22.47 42.72 -37.53
C LEU A 254 23.53 43.84 -37.49
N GLY A 255 24.56 43.65 -36.65
CA GLY A 255 25.77 44.49 -36.64
C GLY A 255 26.96 43.65 -36.25
#